data_AF-A0A8S3I691-F1
#
_entry.id   AF-A0A8S3I691-F1
#
_cell.length_a   1.000
_cell.length_b   1.000
_cell.length_c   1.000
_cell.angle_alpha   90.00
_cell.angle_beta   90.00
_cell.angle_gamma   90.00
#
_symmetry.space_group_name_H-M   'P 1'
#
loop_
_entity.id
_entity.type
_entity.pdbx_description
1 polymer ?
#
loop_
_entity_poly.entity_id
_entity_poly.type
_entity_poly.pdbx_seq_one_letter_code
_entity_poly.pdbx_strand_id
1 'polypeptide(L)' 'VLARLIGVDEPEIDHWSSQNLQYPAGRVISTWCNSTSPPPTVAQLYFLLSTNQLNRLDLARHIETMYRI' A
#
# COMPACT_ATOMS: atom_id res chain seq x y z
N VAL A 1 -1.85 5.40 -7.15
CA VAL A 1 -0.41 5.03 -7.20
C VAL A 1 -0.11 3.75 -6.45
N LEU A 2 -0.28 3.68 -5.12
CA LEU A 2 0.00 2.45 -4.34
C LEU A 2 -0.72 1.21 -4.89
N ALA A 3 -2.03 1.31 -5.16
CA ALA A 3 -2.82 0.21 -5.72
C ALA A 3 -2.21 -0.40 -6.99
N ARG A 4 -1.72 0.43 -7.91
CA ARG A 4 -1.04 -0.02 -9.13
C ARG A 4 0.27 -0.72 -8.83
N LEU A 5 1.06 -0.19 -7.87
CA LEU A 5 2.36 -0.75 -7.50
C LEU A 5 2.26 -2.14 -6.87
N ILE A 6 1.14 -2.43 -6.19
CA ILE A 6 0.88 -3.75 -5.60
C ILE A 6 0.10 -4.68 -6.55
N GLY A 7 -0.12 -4.27 -7.81
CA GLY A 7 -0.73 -5.10 -8.85
C GLY A 7 -2.27 -5.13 -8.86
N VAL A 8 -2.95 -4.12 -8.30
CA VAL A 8 -4.42 -3.97 -8.46
C VAL A 8 -4.72 -3.43 -9.86
N ASP A 9 -5.68 -4.06 -10.55
CA ASP A 9 -6.08 -3.69 -11.90
C ASP A 9 -6.82 -2.33 -11.94
N GLU A 10 -6.62 -1.56 -13.04
CA GLU A 10 -7.26 -0.25 -13.20
C GLU A 10 -8.80 -0.26 -13.04
N PRO A 11 -9.56 -1.22 -13.59
CA PRO A 11 -11.00 -1.26 -13.41
C PRO A 11 -11.42 -1.39 -11.94
N GLU A 12 -10.64 -2.11 -11.13
CA GLU A 12 -10.90 -2.25 -9.70
C GLU A 12 -10.55 -0.96 -8.94
N ILE A 13 -9.46 -0.27 -9.33
CA ILE A 13 -9.10 1.05 -8.79
C ILE A 13 -10.19 2.07 -9.10
N ASP A 14 -10.70 2.10 -10.33
CA ASP A 14 -11.78 2.97 -10.76
C ASP A 14 -13.06 2.68 -9.98
N HIS A 15 -13.38 1.40 -9.79
CA HIS A 15 -14.51 0.96 -8.99
C HIS A 15 -14.39 1.46 -7.54
N TRP A 16 -13.25 1.27 -6.88
CA TRP A 16 -13.05 1.77 -5.50
C TRP A 16 -13.12 3.29 -5.40
N SER A 17 -12.60 4.00 -6.41
CA SER A 17 -12.64 5.47 -6.48
C SER A 17 -14.08 5.99 -6.60
N SER A 18 -14.98 5.21 -7.20
CA SER A 18 -16.42 5.55 -7.29
C SER A 18 -17.21 5.34 -5.99
N GLN A 19 -16.71 4.53 -5.04
CA GLN A 19 -17.44 4.10 -3.85
C GLN A 19 -17.37 5.06 -2.64
N ASN A 20 -16.67 6.19 -2.75
CA ASN A 20 -16.44 7.14 -1.64
C ASN A 20 -16.02 6.44 -0.33
N LEU A 21 -14.99 5.60 -0.42
CA LEU A 21 -14.55 4.76 0.70
C LEU A 21 -14.06 5.60 1.88
N GLN A 22 -14.45 5.22 3.10
CA GLN A 22 -13.99 5.87 4.33
C GLN A 22 -12.47 5.72 4.53
N TYR A 23 -11.89 4.57 4.13
CA TYR A 23 -10.46 4.27 4.27
C TYR A 23 -9.88 3.64 2.99
N PRO A 24 -9.66 4.42 1.91
CA PRO A 24 -9.19 3.90 0.64
C PRO A 24 -7.83 3.20 0.75
N ALA A 25 -6.89 3.77 1.52
CA ALA A 25 -5.57 3.17 1.74
C ALA A 25 -5.66 1.83 2.51
N GLY A 26 -6.58 1.73 3.47
CA GLY A 26 -6.84 0.48 4.21
C GLY A 26 -7.36 -0.62 3.30
N ARG A 27 -8.24 -0.29 2.34
CA ARG A 27 -8.70 -1.26 1.32
C ARG A 27 -7.53 -1.76 0.47
N VAL A 28 -6.70 -0.85 -0.03
CA VAL A 28 -5.55 -1.20 -0.88
C VAL A 28 -4.58 -2.14 -0.14
N ILE A 29 -4.22 -1.82 1.12
CA ILE A 29 -3.34 -2.67 1.93
C ILE A 29 -4.00 -4.02 2.25
N SER A 30 -5.29 -4.02 2.58
CA SER A 30 -6.02 -5.28 2.83
C SER A 30 -6.04 -6.18 1.61
N THR A 31 -6.26 -5.62 0.41
CA THR A 31 -6.21 -6.40 -0.84
C THR A 31 -4.83 -6.98 -1.05
N TRP A 32 -3.76 -6.19 -0.83
CA TRP A 32 -2.38 -6.68 -0.95
C TRP A 32 -2.10 -7.88 -0.04
N CYS A 33 -2.48 -7.77 1.23
CA CYS A 33 -2.26 -8.84 2.21
C CYS A 33 -3.02 -10.13 1.88
N ASN A 34 -4.16 -10.02 1.21
CA ASN A 34 -5.01 -11.16 0.87
C ASN A 34 -4.68 -11.77 -0.50
N SER A 35 -4.07 -11.01 -1.42
CA SER A 35 -3.79 -11.47 -2.78
C SER A 35 -2.43 -12.13 -2.96
N THR A 36 -1.46 -11.86 -2.08
CA THR A 36 -0.11 -12.45 -2.14
C THR A 36 0.08 -13.57 -1.13
N SER A 37 0.70 -14.67 -1.56
CA SER A 37 1.13 -15.77 -0.68
C SER A 37 2.64 -16.02 -0.84
N PRO A 38 3.48 -15.76 0.18
CA PRO A 38 3.10 -15.27 1.52
C PRO A 38 2.61 -13.81 1.51
N PRO A 39 1.87 -13.38 2.55
CA PRO A 39 1.50 -11.98 2.73
C PRO A 39 2.72 -11.05 2.74
N PRO A 40 2.57 -9.78 2.35
CA PRO A 40 3.67 -8.85 2.29
C PRO A 40 4.12 -8.47 3.69
N THR A 41 5.42 -8.27 3.84
CA THR A 41 6.07 -7.90 5.09
C THR A 41 6.07 -6.38 5.30
N VAL A 42 6.27 -5.97 6.56
CA VAL A 42 6.43 -4.54 6.90
C VAL A 42 7.64 -3.93 6.18
N ALA A 43 8.72 -4.69 5.99
CA ALA A 43 9.90 -4.25 5.24
C ALA A 43 9.58 -3.98 3.75
N GLN A 44 8.71 -4.78 3.13
CA GLN A 44 8.26 -4.53 1.76
C GLN A 44 7.40 -3.27 1.66
N LEU A 45 6.54 -3.01 2.66
CA LEU A 45 5.78 -1.77 2.73
C LEU A 45 6.70 -0.55 2.91
N TYR A 46 7.70 -0.64 3.79
CA TYR A 46 8.73 0.39 3.97
C TYR A 46 9.46 0.69 2.65
N PHE A 47 9.88 -0.35 1.92
CA PHE A 47 10.55 -0.21 0.63
C PHE A 47 9.66 0.53 -0.38
N LEU A 48 8.40 0.11 -0.53
CA LEU A 48 7.46 0.75 -1.45
C LEU A 48 7.29 2.25 -1.14
N LEU A 49 7.08 2.58 0.14
CA LEU A 49 6.91 3.99 0.57
C LEU A 49 8.15 4.85 0.28
N SER A 50 9.33 4.23 0.28
CA SER A 50 10.62 4.88 0.01
C SER A 50 10.97 4.97 -1.48
N THR A 51 10.18 4.34 -2.37
CA THR A 51 10.39 4.47 -3.82
C THR A 51 10.08 5.89 -4.30
N ASN A 52 10.73 6.32 -5.39
CA ASN A 52 10.44 7.61 -6.02
C ASN A 52 8.97 7.76 -6.48
N GLN A 53 8.28 6.65 -6.74
CA GLN A 53 6.89 6.65 -7.22
C GLN A 53 5.91 7.06 -6.11
N LEU A 54 6.15 6.64 -4.87
CA LEU A 54 5.32 7.02 -3.73
C LEU A 54 5.90 8.21 -2.97
N ASN A 55 7.22 8.24 -2.78
CA ASN A 55 7.97 9.28 -2.07
C ASN A 55 7.32 9.68 -0.74
N ARG A 56 6.86 8.69 0.03
CA ARG A 56 6.23 8.85 1.35
C ARG A 56 7.23 8.54 2.45
N LEU A 57 8.36 9.25 2.43
CA LEU A 57 9.45 9.10 3.41
C LEU A 57 8.98 9.42 4.84
N ASP A 58 7.96 10.26 4.99
CA ASP A 58 7.29 10.54 6.26
C ASP A 58 6.69 9.25 6.87
N LEU A 59 5.95 8.50 6.06
CA LEU A 59 5.35 7.23 6.49
C LEU A 59 6.39 6.12 6.63
N ALA A 60 7.38 6.08 5.74
CA ALA A 60 8.48 5.11 5.82
C ALA A 60 9.23 5.23 7.16
N ARG A 61 9.61 6.45 7.56
CA ARG A 61 10.25 6.72 8.87
C ARG A 61 9.35 6.38 10.05
N HIS A 62 8.04 6.61 9.93
CA HIS A 62 7.10 6.24 10.97
C HIS A 62 7.07 4.72 11.18
N ILE A 63 7.06 3.94 10.08
CA ILE A 63 7.12 2.47 10.12
C ILE A 63 8.47 2.01 10.68
N GLU A 64 9.58 2.58 10.21
CA GLU A 64 10.93 2.29 10.71
C GLU A 64 11.01 2.47 12.24
N THR A 65 10.46 3.57 12.76
CA THR A 65 10.41 3.86 14.20
C THR A 65 9.55 2.85 14.96
N MET A 66 8.38 2.50 14.43
CA MET A 66 7.44 1.57 15.07
C MET A 66 7.96 0.14 15.12
N TYR A 67 8.68 -0.30 14.10
CA TYR A 67 9.09 -1.70 13.93
C TYR A 67 10.60 -1.94 14.07
N ARG A 68 11.41 -0.90 14.29
CA ARG A 68 12.88 -0.95 14.43
C ARG A 68 13.56 -1.72 13.28
N ILE A 69 13.13 -1.42 12.06
CA ILE A 69 13.63 -2.01 10.81
C ILE A 69 14.90 -1.30 10.36
#